data_AF-A0A6I9SBN6-F1
#
_entry.id   AF-A0A6I9SBN6-F1
#
_cell.length_a   1.000
_cell.length_b   1.000
_cell.length_c   1.000
_cell.angle_alpha   90.00
_cell.angle_beta   90.00
_cell.angle_gamma   90.00
#
_symmetry.space_group_name_H-M   'P 1'
#
loop_
_entity.id
_entity.type
_entity.pdbx_description
1 polymer ?
#
loop_
_entity_poly.entity_id
_entity_poly.type
_entity_poly.pdbx_seq_one_letter_code
_entity_poly.pdbx_strand_id
1 'polypeptide(L)'
;MERVLVDQNMPLGLIIGLGRAMRRKRTSSLNILSSKRGPRDYYKGKNCKPTGFHTRKGGYVVMDEKLPRYVVPDLTDFKLKPYVSQCPRDATATSTSADSAASADTAN
;
A
#
# COMPACT_ATOMS: atom_id res chain seq x y z
N MET A 1 -61.43 29.29 -19.44
CA MET A 1 -61.72 27.92 -19.94
C MET A 1 -60.68 27.68 -21.03
N GLU A 2 -59.79 26.71 -21.01
CA GLU A 2 -59.86 25.35 -20.51
C GLU A 2 -58.42 24.79 -20.45
N ARG A 3 -58.25 23.66 -19.78
CA ARG A 3 -57.02 23.17 -19.16
C ARG A 3 -55.90 22.82 -20.14
N VAL A 4 -54.68 23.24 -19.79
CA VAL A 4 -53.42 22.64 -20.26
C VAL A 4 -53.38 21.21 -19.70
N LEU A 5 -53.72 20.24 -20.54
CA LEU A 5 -53.72 18.82 -20.23
C LEU A 5 -52.31 18.26 -20.46
N VAL A 6 -51.41 18.47 -19.50
CA VAL A 6 -50.23 17.60 -19.35
C VAL A 6 -50.73 16.37 -18.60
N ASP A 7 -51.22 15.37 -19.35
CA ASP A 7 -51.48 14.05 -18.78
C ASP A 7 -50.14 13.41 -18.44
N GLN A 8 -49.74 13.64 -17.19
CA GLN A 8 -48.62 13.02 -16.52
C GLN A 8 -48.88 11.52 -16.43
N ASN A 9 -48.43 10.78 -17.44
CA ASN A 9 -48.28 9.34 -17.39
C ASN A 9 -47.18 8.98 -16.36
N MET A 10 -47.54 9.09 -15.06
CA MET A 10 -46.73 8.70 -13.91
C MET A 10 -46.08 7.30 -14.00
N PRO A 11 -46.69 6.26 -14.63
CA PRO A 11 -46.01 4.96 -14.72
C PRO A 11 -44.74 5.04 -15.58
N LEU A 12 -44.70 5.87 -16.62
CA LEU A 12 -43.56 5.91 -17.55
C LEU A 12 -42.30 6.51 -16.90
N GLY A 13 -42.47 7.58 -16.11
CA GLY A 13 -41.39 8.19 -15.35
C GLY A 13 -40.84 7.24 -14.27
N LEU A 14 -41.72 6.50 -13.60
CA LEU A 14 -41.35 5.53 -12.58
C LEU A 14 -40.63 4.31 -13.16
N ILE A 15 -41.11 3.79 -14.30
CA ILE A 15 -40.52 2.66 -15.02
C ILE A 15 -39.14 3.04 -15.58
N ILE A 16 -38.98 4.24 -16.16
CA ILE A 16 -37.68 4.71 -16.66
C ILE A 16 -36.70 4.98 -15.51
N GLY A 17 -37.18 5.52 -14.38
CA GLY A 17 -36.38 5.71 -13.17
C GLY A 17 -35.86 4.40 -12.59
N LEU A 18 -36.74 3.41 -12.46
CA LEU A 18 -36.40 2.07 -11.97
C LEU A 18 -35.46 1.33 -12.96
N GLY A 19 -35.71 1.45 -14.27
CA GLY A 19 -34.85 0.87 -15.31
C GLY A 19 -33.44 1.46 -15.35
N ARG A 20 -33.26 2.73 -14.99
CA ARG A 20 -31.93 3.35 -14.83
C ARG A 20 -31.25 2.96 -13.52
N ALA A 21 -32.00 2.84 -12.42
CA ALA A 21 -31.45 2.39 -11.13
C ALA A 21 -30.98 0.93 -11.17
N MET A 22 -31.69 0.07 -11.92
CA MET A 22 -31.32 -1.33 -12.14
C MET A 22 -30.27 -1.53 -13.25
N ARG A 23 -29.77 -0.45 -13.88
CA ARG A 23 -28.72 -0.56 -14.89
C ARG A 23 -27.42 -1.00 -14.21
N ARG A 24 -27.06 -2.28 -14.41
CA ARG A 24 -25.81 -2.89 -13.93
C ARG A 24 -24.65 -1.94 -14.28
N LYS A 25 -23.95 -1.43 -13.27
CA LYS A 25 -22.78 -0.54 -13.47
C LYS A 25 -21.79 -1.24 -14.40
N ARG A 26 -21.22 -0.49 -15.35
CA ARG A 26 -20.19 -1.02 -16.25
C ARG A 26 -19.08 -1.63 -15.41
N THR A 27 -18.54 -2.77 -15.82
CA THR A 27 -17.44 -3.43 -15.11
C THR A 27 -16.25 -2.50 -14.89
N SER A 28 -16.03 -1.55 -15.80
CA SER A 28 -14.98 -0.52 -15.71
C SER A 28 -15.23 0.58 -14.68
N SER A 29 -16.46 0.77 -14.19
CA SER A 29 -16.76 1.71 -13.10
C SER A 29 -16.82 1.05 -11.73
N LEU A 30 -16.56 -0.26 -11.65
CA LEU A 30 -16.40 -0.97 -10.39
C LEU A 30 -14.97 -0.77 -9.88
N ASN A 31 -14.85 -0.48 -8.58
CA ASN A 31 -13.56 -0.47 -7.91
C ASN A 31 -12.91 -1.85 -7.94
N ILE A 32 -11.58 -1.89 -7.94
CA ILE A 32 -10.82 -3.14 -7.90
C ILE A 32 -11.28 -3.98 -6.70
N LEU A 33 -11.60 -5.24 -6.99
CA LEU A 33 -11.97 -6.21 -5.96
C LEU A 33 -10.80 -6.43 -4.99
N SER A 34 -11.14 -6.42 -3.71
CA SER A 34 -10.23 -6.73 -2.59
C SER A 34 -10.81 -7.90 -1.82
N SER A 35 -9.99 -8.58 -1.03
CA SER A 35 -10.40 -9.70 -0.16
C SER A 35 -11.68 -9.44 0.66
N LYS A 36 -11.93 -8.19 1.09
CA LYS A 36 -13.13 -7.81 1.85
C LYS A 36 -14.38 -7.51 1.00
N ARG A 37 -14.23 -7.30 -0.30
CA ARG A 37 -15.31 -6.88 -1.23
C ARG A 37 -15.74 -7.99 -2.19
N GLY A 38 -14.93 -9.05 -2.29
CA GLY A 38 -15.23 -10.20 -3.15
C GLY A 38 -16.13 -11.22 -2.46
N PRO A 39 -16.64 -12.21 -3.23
CA PRO A 39 -17.33 -13.37 -2.68
C PRO A 39 -16.41 -14.24 -1.79
N ARG A 40 -16.97 -15.22 -1.07
CA ARG A 40 -16.26 -16.06 -0.09
C ARG A 40 -14.98 -16.70 -0.63
N ASP A 41 -14.98 -17.13 -1.89
CA ASP A 41 -13.83 -17.81 -2.52
C ASP A 41 -12.83 -16.84 -3.19
N TYR A 42 -13.03 -15.53 -3.02
CA TYR A 42 -12.13 -14.51 -3.54
C TYR A 42 -10.94 -14.27 -2.61
N TYR A 43 -9.96 -15.19 -2.67
CA TYR A 43 -8.74 -15.10 -1.88
C TYR A 43 -7.66 -14.26 -2.57
N LYS A 44 -7.61 -12.96 -2.25
CA LYS A 44 -6.63 -12.02 -2.80
C LYS A 44 -5.72 -11.44 -1.72
N GLY A 45 -4.42 -11.69 -1.85
CA GLY A 45 -3.38 -11.17 -0.96
C GLY A 45 -3.02 -9.69 -1.20
N LYS A 46 -2.03 -9.20 -0.42
CA LYS A 46 -1.49 -7.82 -0.48
C LYS A 46 -0.02 -7.77 -0.91
N ASN A 47 0.42 -8.75 -1.69
CA ASN A 47 1.80 -8.85 -2.19
C ASN A 47 2.88 -8.87 -1.10
N CYS A 48 2.53 -9.27 0.13
CA CYS A 48 3.50 -9.49 1.19
C CYS A 48 4.40 -10.68 0.82
N LYS A 49 5.70 -10.58 1.11
CA LYS A 49 6.65 -11.66 0.85
C LYS A 49 6.34 -12.84 1.80
N PRO A 50 6.39 -14.09 1.30
CA PRO A 50 6.06 -15.25 2.12
C PRO A 50 7.17 -15.52 3.16
N THR A 51 6.77 -15.77 4.41
CA THR A 51 7.67 -16.14 5.52
C THR A 51 7.97 -17.65 5.59
N GLY A 52 7.35 -18.43 4.72
CA GLY A 52 7.31 -19.88 4.82
C GLY A 52 6.66 -20.53 3.59
N PHE A 53 6.11 -21.73 3.76
CA PHE A 53 5.40 -22.45 2.70
C PHE A 53 4.17 -23.21 3.22
N HIS A 54 3.24 -23.49 2.31
CA HIS A 54 2.07 -24.33 2.60
C HIS A 54 2.42 -25.81 2.47
N THR A 55 2.02 -26.61 3.45
CA THR A 55 2.18 -28.06 3.44
C THR A 55 1.10 -28.73 2.60
N ARG A 56 1.32 -30.00 2.23
CA ARG A 56 0.37 -30.81 1.45
C ARG A 56 -1.00 -30.95 2.12
N LYS A 57 -1.08 -30.85 3.45
CA LYS A 57 -2.33 -30.96 4.23
C LYS A 57 -2.93 -29.60 4.63
N GLY A 58 -2.54 -28.51 3.96
CA GLY A 58 -3.12 -27.18 4.19
C GLY A 58 -2.60 -26.44 5.43
N GLY A 59 -1.64 -27.01 6.18
CA GLY A 59 -0.91 -26.27 7.21
C GLY A 59 0.13 -25.32 6.61
N TYR A 60 0.66 -24.39 7.42
CA TYR A 60 1.72 -23.46 7.01
C TYR A 60 2.95 -23.66 7.90
N VAL A 61 4.14 -23.77 7.31
CA VAL A 61 5.40 -23.88 8.05
C VAL A 61 6.19 -22.60 7.83
N VAL A 62 6.51 -21.91 8.93
CA VAL A 62 7.32 -20.68 8.95
C VAL A 62 8.80 -21.05 8.92
N MET A 63 9.59 -20.33 8.13
CA MET A 63 11.04 -20.54 8.01
C MET A 63 11.77 -19.33 8.59
N ASP A 64 12.57 -19.52 9.63
CA ASP A 64 13.27 -18.42 10.31
C ASP A 64 14.22 -17.65 9.40
N GLU A 65 14.80 -18.31 8.39
CA GLU A 65 15.66 -17.68 7.36
C GLU A 65 14.93 -16.62 6.53
N LYS A 66 13.60 -16.76 6.35
CA LYS A 66 12.79 -15.82 5.57
C LYS A 66 12.25 -14.68 6.42
N LEU A 67 12.43 -14.74 7.74
CA LEU A 67 11.97 -13.68 8.63
C LEU A 67 12.98 -12.52 8.60
N PRO A 68 12.52 -11.28 8.34
CA PRO A 68 13.40 -10.12 8.40
C PRO A 68 13.87 -9.90 9.84
N ARG A 69 15.19 -9.96 10.07
CA ARG A 69 15.81 -9.66 11.37
C ARG A 69 16.32 -8.23 11.38
N TYR A 70 15.66 -7.37 12.15
CA TYR A 70 16.11 -6.00 12.35
C TYR A 70 17.19 -5.97 13.45
N VAL A 71 18.41 -5.58 13.10
CA VAL A 71 19.49 -5.36 14.05
C VAL A 71 19.37 -3.93 14.54
N VAL A 72 18.76 -3.76 15.71
CA VAL A 72 18.60 -2.46 16.35
C VAL A 72 19.83 -2.22 17.23
N PRO A 73 20.67 -1.21 16.93
CA PRO A 73 21.80 -0.86 17.79
C PRO A 73 21.31 -0.21 19.08
N ASP A 74 22.12 -0.29 20.13
CA ASP A 74 21.88 0.45 21.36
C ASP A 74 22.15 1.94 21.15
N LEU A 75 21.27 2.79 21.69
CA LEU A 75 21.29 4.24 21.50
C LEU A 75 21.41 5.00 22.83
N THR A 76 21.71 4.33 23.94
CA THR A 76 21.99 5.00 25.22
C THR A 76 23.15 5.99 25.06
N ASP A 77 22.92 7.23 25.48
CA ASP A 77 23.88 8.36 25.41
C ASP A 77 24.33 8.79 24.00
N PHE A 78 23.50 8.53 22.98
CA PHE A 78 23.77 8.99 21.62
C PHE A 78 23.61 10.51 21.47
N LYS A 79 24.71 11.21 21.18
CA LYS A 79 24.76 12.68 21.10
C LYS A 79 23.96 13.27 19.93
N LEU A 80 23.76 12.51 18.85
CA LEU A 80 23.08 13.01 17.65
C LEU A 80 21.56 12.97 17.83
N LYS A 81 20.90 14.04 17.39
CA LYS A 81 19.46 14.20 17.37
C LYS A 81 18.96 14.15 15.92
N PRO A 82 17.68 13.81 15.66
CA PRO A 82 17.12 13.73 14.29
C PRO A 82 17.14 15.06 13.54
N TYR A 83 17.27 16.18 14.26
CA TYR A 83 17.31 17.52 13.70
C TYR A 83 18.56 18.26 14.12
N VAL A 84 18.99 19.19 13.27
CA VAL A 84 20.12 20.09 13.48
C VAL A 84 19.59 21.50 13.78
N SER A 85 20.36 22.29 14.53
CA SER A 85 20.08 23.71 14.74
C SER A 85 20.22 24.50 13.44
N GLN A 86 19.32 25.45 13.19
CA GLN A 86 19.32 26.35 12.02
C GLN A 86 20.39 27.46 12.09
N CYS A 87 21.36 27.35 12.99
CA CYS A 87 22.40 28.35 13.15
C CYS A 87 23.30 28.37 11.89
N PRO A 88 23.50 29.54 11.23
CA PRO A 88 24.36 29.64 10.06
C PRO A 88 25.77 29.16 10.39
N ARG A 89 26.31 28.26 9.57
CA ARG A 89 27.72 27.86 9.59
C ARG A 89 28.25 27.93 8.17
N ASP A 90 29.34 28.66 7.97
CA ASP A 90 30.07 28.68 6.70
C ASP A 90 30.82 27.36 6.55
N ALA A 91 30.15 26.34 6.00
CA ALA A 91 30.76 25.05 5.71
C ALA A 91 31.13 24.98 4.22
N THR A 92 32.42 24.98 3.92
CA THR A 92 32.95 24.63 2.59
C THR A 92 32.71 23.14 2.35
N ALA A 93 31.95 22.81 1.30
CA ALA A 93 31.66 21.44 0.93
C ALA A 93 32.91 20.75 0.37
N THR A 94 33.57 19.91 1.17
CA THR A 94 34.60 18.98 0.70
C THR A 94 33.95 17.62 0.47
N SER A 95 33.72 17.28 -0.81
CA SER A 95 33.31 15.94 -1.23
C SER A 95 34.50 14.98 -1.12
N THR A 96 34.46 14.05 -0.18
CA THR A 96 35.43 12.95 -0.10
C THR A 96 35.13 11.94 -1.21
N SER A 97 35.93 11.95 -2.28
CA SER A 97 35.96 10.90 -3.30
C SER A 97 36.63 9.64 -2.74
N ALA A 98 36.11 8.48 -3.12
CA ALA A 98 36.36 7.18 -2.53
C ALA A 98 37.71 6.54 -2.93
N ASP A 99 38.85 7.10 -2.49
CA ASP A 99 40.18 6.52 -2.78
C ASP A 99 41.11 6.38 -1.56
N SER A 100 40.61 6.36 -0.32
CA SER A 100 41.48 6.22 0.87
C SER A 100 40.89 5.32 1.94
N ALA A 101 40.79 4.02 1.63
CA ALA A 101 40.54 2.96 2.62
C ALA A 101 41.18 1.62 2.21
N ALA A 102 42.37 1.67 1.59
CA ALA A 102 43.18 0.49 1.32
C ALA A 102 44.62 0.74 1.80
N SER A 103 44.83 0.77 3.11
CA SER A 103 46.16 0.69 3.72
C SER A 103 46.03 0.15 5.15
N ALA A 104 46.81 -0.90 5.42
CA ALA A 104 46.97 -1.66 6.67
C ALA A 104 45.92 -2.75 6.99
N ASP A 105 46.20 -3.99 6.56
CA ASP A 105 46.72 -4.99 7.50
C ASP A 105 47.43 -6.14 6.75
N THR A 106 48.76 -6.08 6.77
CA THR A 106 49.67 -7.19 6.46
C THR A 106 50.34 -7.59 7.77
N ALA A 107 50.33 -8.90 8.06
CA ALA A 107 51.09 -9.65 9.07
C ALA A 107 50.62 -9.60 10.55
N ASN A 108 50.06 -10.72 11.02
CA ASN A 108 50.81 -11.76 11.77
C ASN A 108 50.09 -13.11 11.64
#